data_AF-A0A1I1TB47-F1
#
_entry.id   AF-A0A1I1TB47-F1
#
_cell.length_a   1.000
_cell.length_b   1.000
_cell.length_c   1.000
_cell.angle_alpha   90.00
_cell.angle_beta   90.00
_cell.angle_gamma   90.00
#
_symmetry.space_group_name_H-M   'P 1'
#
loop_
_entity.id
_entity.type
_entity.pdbx_description
1 polymer ?
#
loop_
_entity_poly.entity_id
_entity_poly.type
_entity_poly.pdbx_seq_one_letter_code
_entity_poly.pdbx_strand_id
1 'polypeptide(L)'
;MTIHLFQDKGTALDRQRLSWKDMVGKPISKLDDDAFTRVRAILMNGVELDALRTKQVLLRMNADARPQIAQLMRVEQYQATTINWLIGADHSPLETTIGYEQTAIEVTASVARLEPDSYLAQGYRYALLEDFDHLYRYSALLDRLEGKDANNITQGYTDIVPARATWVHHRAPEHDLLEPYGPDAVLATKLHALTLTGGEYQTHDYYMNIGPLFADPVARQLYAEIASVESQHITHYGSMLNPHETPLEKLLIAEACEVWNYAGCVEQESNPRIRAIWEMFLDYELGHFQVVQELFKRLERRDPSEVLGDGALPAFIRFESHRDYVREVVDAETDFRKDGTRFVHTPAQEGETSLQYREAVNRNGSPSRAASDSYAWTPGTELVREAQAAAGMPAR
;
A
#
# COMPACT_ATOMS: atom_id res chain seq x y z
N MET A 1 10.09 -19.00 9.81
CA MET A 1 10.01 -20.23 8.97
C MET A 1 10.82 -19.94 7.72
N THR A 2 11.69 -20.84 7.26
CA THR A 2 12.46 -20.58 6.02
C THR A 2 11.73 -21.22 4.86
N ILE A 3 11.13 -20.41 4.00
CA ILE A 3 10.37 -20.86 2.82
C ILE A 3 11.24 -20.74 1.58
N HIS A 4 11.16 -21.74 0.71
CA HIS A 4 11.87 -21.82 -0.56
C HIS A 4 10.88 -22.17 -1.69
N LEU A 5 10.67 -21.23 -2.60
CA LEU A 5 9.64 -21.25 -3.64
C LEU A 5 9.65 -22.54 -4.49
N PHE A 6 10.83 -23.01 -4.89
CA PHE A 6 10.95 -24.22 -5.74
C PHE A 6 10.89 -25.56 -5.00
N GLN A 7 10.91 -25.57 -3.67
CA GLN A 7 11.02 -26.79 -2.87
C GLN A 7 9.75 -27.04 -2.05
N ASP A 8 9.22 -25.98 -1.44
CA ASP A 8 8.06 -26.07 -0.58
C ASP A 8 6.78 -26.31 -1.37
N LYS A 9 5.79 -26.90 -0.69
CA LYS A 9 4.52 -27.27 -1.30
C LYS A 9 3.34 -26.77 -0.52
N GLY A 10 2.36 -26.27 -1.27
CA GLY A 10 1.07 -25.87 -0.76
C GLY A 10 -0.05 -26.88 -1.02
N THR A 11 -1.24 -26.56 -0.54
CA THR A 11 -2.45 -27.30 -0.89
C THR A 11 -2.71 -27.20 -2.39
N ALA A 12 -3.01 -28.33 -3.03
CA ALA A 12 -3.31 -28.36 -4.46
C ALA A 12 -4.61 -27.59 -4.77
N LEU A 13 -4.62 -26.84 -5.88
CA LEU A 13 -5.68 -25.91 -6.28
C LEU A 13 -7.10 -26.49 -6.22
N ASP A 14 -7.30 -27.77 -6.56
CA ASP A 14 -8.60 -28.44 -6.56
C ASP A 14 -9.17 -28.73 -5.15
N ARG A 15 -8.31 -28.63 -4.13
CA ARG A 15 -8.62 -28.83 -2.71
C ARG A 15 -8.74 -27.52 -1.93
N GLN A 16 -8.39 -26.39 -2.53
CA GLN A 16 -8.50 -25.07 -1.92
C GLN A 16 -9.96 -24.60 -1.98
N ARG A 17 -10.64 -24.62 -0.83
CA ARG A 17 -12.08 -24.31 -0.75
C ARG A 17 -12.38 -23.54 0.52
N LEU A 18 -13.32 -22.61 0.41
CA LEU A 18 -13.90 -21.90 1.55
C LEU A 18 -15.41 -21.93 1.44
N SER A 19 -16.12 -22.13 2.56
CA SER A 19 -17.55 -21.86 2.61
C SER A 19 -17.83 -20.36 2.75
N TRP A 20 -19.07 -19.93 2.53
CA TRP A 20 -19.47 -18.54 2.78
C TRP A 20 -19.21 -18.08 4.22
N LYS A 21 -19.32 -18.99 5.20
CA LYS A 21 -19.03 -18.68 6.60
C LYS A 21 -17.54 -18.52 6.85
N ASP A 22 -16.72 -19.34 6.22
CA ASP A 22 -15.26 -19.28 6.36
C ASP A 22 -14.72 -18.02 5.70
N MET A 23 -15.26 -17.63 4.53
CA MET A 23 -14.87 -16.39 3.84
C MET A 23 -15.23 -15.13 4.63
N VAL A 24 -16.44 -15.04 5.18
CA VAL A 24 -16.88 -13.81 5.86
C VAL A 24 -16.24 -13.66 7.24
N GLY A 25 -16.13 -14.77 7.99
CA GLY A 25 -15.49 -14.78 9.29
C GLY A 25 -16.01 -13.74 10.29
N LYS A 26 -15.16 -13.41 11.28
CA LYS A 26 -15.38 -12.31 12.22
C LYS A 26 -14.40 -11.18 11.88
N PRO A 27 -14.82 -9.90 11.84
CA PRO A 27 -13.90 -8.78 11.69
C PRO A 27 -12.86 -8.70 12.82
N ILE A 28 -11.78 -7.96 12.61
CA ILE A 28 -10.88 -7.51 13.68
C ILE A 28 -11.59 -6.50 14.58
N SER A 29 -11.16 -6.41 15.83
CA SER A 29 -11.64 -5.43 16.81
C SER A 29 -10.75 -4.21 16.79
N LYS A 30 -11.30 -3.02 16.49
CA LYS A 30 -10.51 -1.78 16.58
C LYS A 30 -10.04 -1.42 18.00
N LEU A 31 -10.59 -2.09 19.03
CA LEU A 31 -10.26 -1.85 20.43
C LEU A 31 -9.23 -2.84 20.98
N ASP A 32 -9.25 -4.09 20.51
CA ASP A 32 -8.46 -5.19 21.10
C ASP A 32 -7.32 -5.66 20.21
N ASP A 33 -7.45 -5.51 18.89
CA ASP A 33 -6.44 -5.97 17.94
C ASP A 33 -5.37 -4.89 17.70
N ASP A 34 -4.14 -5.32 17.46
CA ASP A 34 -3.01 -4.43 17.21
C ASP A 34 -3.17 -3.73 15.84
N ALA A 35 -2.73 -2.47 15.76
CA ALA A 35 -2.79 -1.68 14.54
C ALA A 35 -2.07 -2.38 13.38
N PHE A 36 -0.99 -3.13 13.64
CA PHE A 36 -0.29 -3.87 12.60
C PHE A 36 -1.06 -5.10 12.09
N THR A 37 -2.02 -5.65 12.85
CA THR A 37 -2.99 -6.62 12.32
C THR A 37 -3.88 -5.95 11.25
N ARG A 38 -4.31 -4.70 11.49
CA ARG A 38 -5.05 -3.91 10.49
C ARG A 38 -4.19 -3.54 9.28
N VAL A 39 -2.95 -3.11 9.50
CA VAL A 39 -1.99 -2.78 8.43
C VAL A 39 -1.79 -3.98 7.50
N ARG A 40 -1.59 -5.18 8.04
CA ARG A 40 -1.50 -6.41 7.23
C ARG A 40 -2.77 -6.69 6.45
N ALA A 41 -3.94 -6.55 7.07
CA ALA A 41 -5.21 -6.77 6.38
C ALA A 41 -5.41 -5.80 5.20
N ILE A 42 -5.08 -4.50 5.38
CA ILE A 42 -5.16 -3.50 4.32
C ILE A 42 -4.16 -3.81 3.20
N LEU A 43 -2.89 -4.05 3.55
CA LEU A 43 -1.84 -4.37 2.57
C LEU A 43 -2.18 -5.62 1.77
N MET A 44 -2.51 -6.71 2.45
CA MET A 44 -2.80 -8.00 1.79
C MET A 44 -4.02 -7.92 0.90
N ASN A 45 -5.00 -7.06 1.22
CA ASN A 45 -6.10 -6.83 0.30
C ASN A 45 -5.65 -6.15 -1.00
N GLY A 46 -4.74 -5.17 -0.93
CA GLY A 46 -4.16 -4.55 -2.11
C GLY A 46 -3.34 -5.52 -2.96
N VAL A 47 -2.48 -6.33 -2.32
CA VAL A 47 -1.69 -7.38 -3.00
C VAL A 47 -2.58 -8.35 -3.77
N GLU A 48 -3.62 -8.89 -3.12
CA GLU A 48 -4.56 -9.83 -3.75
C GLU A 48 -5.36 -9.21 -4.91
N LEU A 49 -5.80 -7.96 -4.76
CA LEU A 49 -6.57 -7.29 -5.81
C LEU A 49 -5.70 -6.95 -7.03
N ASP A 50 -4.43 -6.62 -6.83
CA ASP A 50 -3.49 -6.41 -7.93
C ASP A 50 -3.12 -7.73 -8.64
N ALA A 51 -2.93 -8.81 -7.87
CA ALA A 51 -2.74 -10.15 -8.43
C ALA A 51 -3.94 -10.56 -9.31
N LEU A 52 -5.16 -10.37 -8.82
CA LEU A 52 -6.39 -10.57 -9.60
C LEU A 52 -6.43 -9.69 -10.86
N ARG A 53 -6.05 -8.41 -10.76
CA ARG A 53 -6.00 -7.49 -11.90
C ARG A 53 -5.02 -7.97 -12.97
N THR A 54 -3.83 -8.41 -12.56
CA THR A 54 -2.81 -9.02 -13.42
C THR A 54 -3.39 -10.24 -14.14
N LYS A 55 -3.97 -11.19 -13.40
CA LYS A 55 -4.56 -12.41 -13.95
C LYS A 55 -5.72 -12.12 -14.92
N GLN A 56 -6.55 -11.10 -14.64
CA GLN A 56 -7.62 -10.68 -15.54
C GLN A 56 -7.10 -10.14 -16.88
N VAL A 57 -5.99 -9.38 -16.87
CA VAL A 57 -5.33 -8.92 -18.10
C VAL A 57 -4.74 -10.10 -18.85
N LEU A 58 -4.01 -10.98 -18.15
CA LEU A 58 -3.39 -12.16 -18.73
C LEU A 58 -4.39 -13.13 -19.34
N LEU A 59 -5.57 -13.29 -18.73
CA LEU A 59 -6.67 -14.09 -19.27
C LEU A 59 -7.08 -13.62 -20.67
N ARG A 60 -7.05 -12.30 -20.92
CA ARG A 60 -7.41 -11.72 -22.23
C ARG A 60 -6.35 -12.03 -23.29
N MET A 61 -5.10 -12.22 -22.88
CA MET A 61 -3.94 -12.32 -23.77
C MET A 61 -3.42 -13.76 -23.96
N ASN A 62 -3.73 -14.71 -23.07
CA ASN A 62 -3.08 -16.03 -23.04
C ASN A 62 -4.08 -17.19 -23.19
N ALA A 63 -4.43 -17.55 -24.43
CA ALA A 63 -5.45 -18.58 -24.71
C ALA A 63 -5.16 -19.95 -24.06
N ASP A 64 -3.90 -20.42 -24.15
CA ASP A 64 -3.49 -21.76 -23.69
C ASP A 64 -3.35 -21.90 -22.16
N ALA A 65 -3.42 -20.77 -21.45
CA ALA A 65 -3.34 -20.69 -20.00
C ALA A 65 -4.70 -20.36 -19.34
N ARG A 66 -5.74 -20.03 -20.13
CA ARG A 66 -7.02 -19.54 -19.59
C ARG A 66 -7.64 -20.45 -18.54
N PRO A 67 -7.70 -21.78 -18.72
CA PRO A 67 -8.31 -22.65 -17.71
C PRO A 67 -7.60 -22.54 -16.35
N GLN A 68 -6.26 -22.54 -16.34
CA GLN A 68 -5.46 -22.43 -15.12
C GLN A 68 -5.61 -21.05 -14.49
N ILE A 69 -5.50 -19.98 -15.28
CA ILE A 69 -5.68 -18.60 -14.78
C ILE A 69 -7.09 -18.42 -14.18
N ALA A 70 -8.13 -18.97 -14.81
CA ALA A 70 -9.49 -18.91 -14.30
C ALA A 70 -9.70 -19.69 -12.99
N GLN A 71 -8.96 -20.78 -12.79
CA GLN A 71 -8.99 -21.55 -11.55
C GLN A 71 -8.29 -20.81 -10.40
N LEU A 72 -7.12 -20.21 -10.67
CA LEU A 72 -6.37 -19.39 -9.71
C LEU A 72 -7.23 -18.21 -9.22
N MET A 73 -7.72 -17.38 -10.15
CA MET A 73 -8.57 -16.22 -9.82
C MET A 73 -9.81 -16.57 -9.01
N ARG A 74 -10.33 -17.81 -9.10
CA ARG A 74 -11.48 -18.23 -8.31
C ARG A 74 -11.14 -18.31 -6.83
N VAL A 75 -9.97 -18.84 -6.49
CA VAL A 75 -9.53 -18.98 -5.09
C VAL A 75 -9.07 -17.64 -4.54
N GLU A 76 -8.28 -16.88 -5.30
CA GLU A 76 -7.81 -15.55 -4.89
C GLU A 76 -8.96 -14.57 -4.68
N GLN A 77 -10.03 -14.66 -5.49
CA GLN A 77 -11.23 -13.86 -5.20
C GLN A 77 -11.79 -14.16 -3.80
N TYR A 78 -11.71 -15.40 -3.33
CA TYR A 78 -12.11 -15.77 -1.98
C TYR A 78 -11.13 -15.25 -0.92
N GLN A 79 -9.82 -15.26 -1.21
CA GLN A 79 -8.79 -14.66 -0.34
C GLN A 79 -8.99 -13.16 -0.20
N ALA A 80 -9.03 -12.43 -1.33
CA ALA A 80 -9.33 -11.00 -1.37
C ALA A 80 -10.60 -10.64 -0.58
N THR A 81 -11.67 -11.43 -0.72
CA THR A 81 -12.92 -11.22 0.03
C THR A 81 -12.70 -11.42 1.53
N THR A 82 -12.07 -12.53 1.91
CA THR A 82 -11.82 -12.88 3.31
C THR A 82 -11.01 -11.80 4.02
N ILE A 83 -9.97 -11.30 3.34
CA ILE A 83 -9.08 -10.27 3.87
C ILE A 83 -9.78 -8.92 3.98
N ASN A 84 -10.43 -8.47 2.91
CA ASN A 84 -11.15 -7.19 2.92
C ASN A 84 -12.21 -7.14 4.03
N TRP A 85 -12.87 -8.27 4.29
CA TRP A 85 -13.95 -8.36 5.28
C TRP A 85 -13.44 -8.54 6.72
N LEU A 86 -12.13 -8.58 6.93
CA LEU A 86 -11.54 -8.41 8.26
C LEU A 86 -11.77 -6.99 8.78
N ILE A 87 -11.84 -5.97 7.92
CA ILE A 87 -12.15 -4.59 8.32
C ILE A 87 -13.68 -4.45 8.46
N GLY A 88 -14.13 -4.33 9.70
CA GLY A 88 -15.55 -4.31 10.05
C GLY A 88 -16.20 -2.93 9.97
N ALA A 89 -17.53 -2.90 10.03
CA ALA A 89 -18.33 -1.68 10.09
C ALA A 89 -18.17 -0.88 11.40
N ASP A 90 -17.44 -1.41 12.37
CA ASP A 90 -17.06 -0.70 13.58
C ASP A 90 -16.01 0.39 13.31
N HIS A 91 -15.29 0.32 12.19
CA HIS A 91 -14.45 1.39 11.68
C HIS A 91 -15.30 2.31 10.80
N SER A 92 -15.39 3.61 11.15
CA SER A 92 -15.96 4.60 10.23
C SER A 92 -15.12 4.67 8.94
N PRO A 93 -15.68 5.17 7.82
CA PRO A 93 -14.90 5.36 6.61
C PRO A 93 -13.63 6.21 6.84
N LEU A 94 -13.71 7.22 7.70
CA LEU A 94 -12.56 8.06 8.00
C LEU A 94 -11.57 7.37 8.96
N GLU A 95 -12.04 6.55 9.90
CA GLU A 95 -11.15 5.69 10.71
C GLU A 95 -10.39 4.68 9.85
N THR A 96 -11.05 4.07 8.87
CA THR A 96 -10.42 3.17 7.90
C THR A 96 -9.41 3.91 7.03
N THR A 97 -9.70 5.16 6.64
CA THR A 97 -8.75 6.04 5.92
C THR A 97 -7.46 6.25 6.71
N ILE A 98 -7.54 6.54 8.02
CA ILE A 98 -6.34 6.61 8.88
C ILE A 98 -5.56 5.28 8.86
N GLY A 99 -6.24 4.15 8.80
CA GLY A 99 -5.61 2.83 8.64
C GLY A 99 -4.88 2.66 7.31
N TYR A 100 -5.43 3.17 6.20
CA TYR A 100 -4.79 3.18 4.90
C TYR A 100 -3.52 4.02 4.92
N GLU A 101 -3.59 5.24 5.44
CA GLU A 101 -2.43 6.13 5.55
C GLU A 101 -1.32 5.53 6.42
N GLN A 102 -1.68 4.93 7.56
CA GLN A 102 -0.71 4.21 8.39
C GLN A 102 -0.06 3.05 7.62
N THR A 103 -0.83 2.34 6.80
CA THR A 103 -0.31 1.23 5.99
C THR A 103 0.70 1.73 4.96
N ALA A 104 0.36 2.80 4.24
CA ALA A 104 1.25 3.42 3.26
C ALA A 104 2.57 3.85 3.92
N ILE A 105 2.51 4.54 5.07
CA ILE A 105 3.71 4.99 5.78
C ILE A 105 4.59 3.82 6.24
N GLU A 106 4.05 2.88 7.02
CA GLU A 106 4.87 1.86 7.68
C GLU A 106 5.41 0.82 6.70
N VAL A 107 4.61 0.46 5.68
CA VAL A 107 5.04 -0.49 4.65
C VAL A 107 6.09 0.15 3.74
N THR A 108 5.84 1.38 3.25
CA THR A 108 6.80 2.10 2.40
C THR A 108 8.10 2.39 3.14
N ALA A 109 8.04 2.76 4.43
CA ALA A 109 9.23 2.96 5.25
C ALA A 109 10.07 1.68 5.40
N SER A 110 9.43 0.54 5.67
CA SER A 110 10.14 -0.74 5.71
C SER A 110 10.75 -1.11 4.35
N VAL A 111 9.99 -0.96 3.26
CA VAL A 111 10.48 -1.27 1.90
C VAL A 111 11.66 -0.39 1.53
N ALA A 112 11.59 0.91 1.78
CA ALA A 112 12.66 1.85 1.49
C ALA A 112 13.98 1.51 2.20
N ARG A 113 13.92 0.88 3.39
CA ARG A 113 15.10 0.42 4.14
C ARG A 113 15.65 -0.92 3.63
N LEU A 114 14.77 -1.78 3.11
CA LEU A 114 15.12 -3.10 2.60
C LEU A 114 15.60 -3.06 1.15
N GLU A 115 15.19 -2.05 0.38
CA GLU A 115 15.48 -1.95 -1.05
C GLU A 115 16.99 -1.80 -1.32
N PRO A 116 17.62 -2.77 -2.00
CA PRO A 116 19.05 -2.69 -2.33
C PRO A 116 19.37 -1.70 -3.45
N ASP A 117 18.44 -1.42 -4.36
CA ASP A 117 18.64 -0.42 -5.42
C ASP A 117 18.45 1.00 -4.86
N SER A 118 19.54 1.77 -4.79
CA SER A 118 19.51 3.12 -4.22
C SER A 118 18.57 4.10 -4.93
N TYR A 119 18.32 3.93 -6.24
CA TYR A 119 17.42 4.78 -7.00
C TYR A 119 15.96 4.44 -6.67
N LEU A 120 15.60 3.16 -6.62
CA LEU A 120 14.25 2.74 -6.24
C LEU A 120 13.98 3.02 -4.75
N ALA A 121 14.96 2.85 -3.88
CA ALA A 121 14.90 3.25 -2.47
C ALA A 121 14.58 4.75 -2.33
N GLN A 122 15.17 5.61 -3.17
CA GLN A 122 14.83 7.03 -3.23
C GLN A 122 13.39 7.26 -3.73
N GLY A 123 12.92 6.46 -4.68
CA GLY A 123 11.54 6.48 -5.15
C GLY A 123 10.52 6.17 -4.06
N TYR A 124 10.79 5.19 -3.20
CA TYR A 124 9.96 4.87 -2.04
C TYR A 124 9.94 6.01 -1.01
N ARG A 125 11.11 6.56 -0.65
CA ARG A 125 11.19 7.71 0.27
C ARG A 125 10.48 8.95 -0.27
N TYR A 126 10.55 9.16 -1.59
CA TYR A 126 9.92 10.32 -2.22
C TYR A 126 8.39 10.31 -2.09
N ALA A 127 7.75 9.15 -2.24
CA ALA A 127 6.30 9.01 -2.07
C ALA A 127 5.90 8.89 -0.59
N LEU A 128 6.73 8.28 0.27
CA LEU A 128 6.54 8.24 1.73
C LEU A 128 6.31 9.63 2.36
N LEU A 129 6.99 10.66 1.84
CA LEU A 129 6.79 12.05 2.28
C LEU A 129 5.37 12.56 2.01
N GLU A 130 4.69 12.02 1.00
CA GLU A 130 3.33 12.39 0.63
C GLU A 130 2.32 11.71 1.56
N ASP A 131 2.43 10.39 1.72
CA ASP A 131 1.60 9.56 2.62
C ASP A 131 1.64 10.11 4.06
N PHE A 132 2.82 10.53 4.50
CA PHE A 132 3.00 11.07 5.84
C PHE A 132 2.22 12.38 6.05
N ASP A 133 2.14 13.25 5.03
CA ASP A 133 1.31 14.46 5.10
C ASP A 133 -0.18 14.14 4.97
N HIS A 134 -0.56 13.14 4.17
CA HIS A 134 -1.95 12.71 4.03
C HIS A 134 -2.53 12.22 5.36
N LEU A 135 -1.77 11.44 6.14
CA LEU A 135 -2.16 11.06 7.51
C LEU A 135 -2.48 12.30 8.35
N TYR A 136 -1.65 13.35 8.28
CA TYR A 136 -1.91 14.60 8.99
C TYR A 136 -3.20 15.28 8.52
N ARG A 137 -3.46 15.35 7.20
CA ARG A 137 -4.68 15.98 6.66
C ARG A 137 -5.94 15.21 7.03
N TYR A 138 -5.93 13.89 6.94
CA TYR A 138 -7.08 13.07 7.34
C TYR A 138 -7.26 13.03 8.85
N SER A 139 -6.19 13.15 9.65
CA SER A 139 -6.30 13.30 11.10
C SER A 139 -7.01 14.61 11.48
N ALA A 140 -6.71 15.70 10.77
CA ALA A 140 -7.44 16.97 10.92
C ALA A 140 -8.93 16.82 10.55
N LEU A 141 -9.22 16.12 9.46
CA LEU A 141 -10.60 15.87 9.04
C LEU A 141 -11.35 14.98 10.04
N LEU A 142 -10.68 13.96 10.60
CA LEU A 142 -11.27 13.03 11.58
C LEU A 142 -11.66 13.75 12.88
N ASP A 143 -10.76 14.58 13.40
CA ASP A 143 -11.03 15.40 14.59
C ASP A 143 -12.21 16.35 14.31
N ARG A 144 -12.19 17.04 13.18
CA ARG A 144 -13.24 18.00 12.80
C ARG A 144 -14.63 17.37 12.61
N LEU A 145 -14.71 16.22 11.95
CA LEU A 145 -16.00 15.62 11.59
C LEU A 145 -16.54 14.65 12.64
N GLU A 146 -15.65 13.96 13.35
CA GLU A 146 -16.04 12.89 14.27
C GLU A 146 -15.58 13.13 15.71
N GLY A 147 -14.75 14.15 15.97
CA GLY A 147 -14.22 14.45 17.30
C GLY A 147 -13.36 13.32 17.85
N LYS A 148 -12.64 12.59 16.98
CA LYS A 148 -11.81 11.42 17.34
C LYS A 148 -10.32 11.74 17.18
N ASP A 149 -9.53 11.23 18.10
CA ASP A 149 -8.06 11.27 18.02
C ASP A 149 -7.57 10.10 17.14
N ALA A 150 -6.96 10.43 16.01
CA ALA A 150 -6.38 9.46 15.07
C ALA A 150 -5.28 8.60 15.71
N ASN A 151 -4.63 9.07 16.79
CA ASN A 151 -3.60 8.31 17.49
C ASN A 151 -4.15 7.06 18.19
N ASN A 152 -5.46 7.00 18.48
CA ASN A 152 -6.11 5.77 18.97
C ASN A 152 -6.16 4.69 17.89
N ILE A 153 -6.20 5.10 16.61
CA ILE A 153 -6.22 4.20 15.47
C ILE A 153 -4.79 3.76 15.18
N THR A 154 -3.85 4.70 15.06
CA THR A 154 -2.43 4.37 14.81
C THR A 154 -1.75 3.69 16.00
N GLN A 155 -2.40 3.71 17.18
CA GLN A 155 -1.93 3.17 18.45
C GLN A 155 -0.56 3.74 18.89
N GLY A 156 -0.23 4.96 18.45
CA GLY A 156 1.03 5.62 18.80
C GLY A 156 2.27 5.09 18.05
N TYR A 157 2.09 4.14 17.12
CA TYR A 157 3.19 3.61 16.31
C TYR A 157 3.63 4.57 15.21
N THR A 158 2.75 5.45 14.76
CA THR A 158 3.01 6.39 13.65
C THR A 158 2.78 7.81 14.13
N ASP A 159 3.74 8.70 13.86
CA ASP A 159 3.62 10.12 14.20
C ASP A 159 2.56 10.81 13.35
N ILE A 160 1.86 11.78 13.93
CA ILE A 160 0.86 12.60 13.23
C ILE A 160 1.40 14.04 13.21
N VAL A 161 2.25 14.33 12.22
CA VAL A 161 2.86 15.65 12.01
C VAL A 161 2.89 15.97 10.51
N PRO A 162 2.97 17.25 10.12
CA PRO A 162 3.11 17.61 8.71
C PRO A 162 4.42 17.10 8.10
N ALA A 163 4.38 16.83 6.79
CA ALA A 163 5.54 16.40 6.00
C ALA A 163 5.69 17.33 4.77
N ARG A 164 5.97 16.77 3.58
CA ARG A 164 5.81 17.53 2.34
C ARG A 164 4.33 17.88 2.19
N ALA A 165 4.01 19.16 2.06
CA ALA A 165 2.60 19.57 2.11
C ALA A 165 1.82 19.14 0.87
N THR A 166 0.63 18.55 1.05
CA THR A 166 -0.18 17.92 -0.02
C THR A 166 -0.41 18.80 -1.24
N TRP A 167 -0.63 20.10 -1.04
CA TRP A 167 -0.80 21.05 -2.14
C TRP A 167 0.39 21.14 -3.11
N VAL A 168 1.60 20.67 -2.72
CA VAL A 168 2.78 20.59 -3.60
C VAL A 168 2.98 19.26 -4.30
N HIS A 169 2.17 18.23 -4.02
CA HIS A 169 2.39 16.87 -4.55
C HIS A 169 2.08 16.75 -6.04
N HIS A 170 1.06 17.52 -6.48
CA HIS A 170 0.52 17.48 -7.84
C HIS A 170 1.58 17.82 -8.88
N ARG A 171 1.94 16.82 -9.69
CA ARG A 171 2.94 16.94 -10.76
C ARG A 171 2.37 16.51 -12.10
N ALA A 172 3.00 16.95 -13.20
CA ALA A 172 2.57 16.54 -14.53
C ALA A 172 2.97 15.08 -14.81
N PRO A 173 2.21 14.31 -15.62
CA PRO A 173 2.34 12.85 -15.71
C PRO A 173 3.75 12.33 -16.09
N GLU A 174 4.48 13.05 -16.94
CA GLU A 174 5.85 12.68 -17.33
C GLU A 174 6.85 12.75 -16.15
N HIS A 175 6.50 13.48 -15.10
CA HIS A 175 7.26 13.58 -13.85
C HIS A 175 6.82 12.55 -12.80
N ASP A 176 5.76 11.78 -13.04
CA ASP A 176 5.39 10.65 -12.18
C ASP A 176 6.31 9.45 -12.39
N LEU A 177 6.89 9.32 -13.59
CA LEU A 177 7.63 8.14 -14.02
C LEU A 177 8.96 7.95 -13.27
N LEU A 178 9.32 6.69 -13.08
CA LEU A 178 10.62 6.22 -12.63
C LEU A 178 11.30 5.37 -13.71
N GLU A 179 12.60 5.15 -13.53
CA GLU A 179 13.32 4.14 -14.29
C GLU A 179 12.96 2.75 -13.75
N PRO A 180 12.52 1.80 -14.61
CA PRO A 180 12.16 0.47 -14.18
C PRO A 180 13.39 -0.34 -13.77
N TYR A 181 13.20 -1.33 -12.89
CA TYR A 181 14.26 -2.29 -12.59
C TYR A 181 14.65 -3.08 -13.85
N GLY A 182 15.94 -3.41 -13.96
CA GLY A 182 16.48 -4.19 -15.09
C GLY A 182 16.16 -5.69 -15.02
N PRO A 183 16.44 -6.45 -16.08
CA PRO A 183 16.21 -7.91 -16.10
C PRO A 183 16.98 -8.66 -14.99
N ASP A 184 18.15 -8.16 -14.62
CA ASP A 184 19.04 -8.75 -13.60
C ASP A 184 18.71 -8.29 -12.17
N ALA A 185 17.59 -7.57 -11.97
CA ALA A 185 17.18 -7.13 -10.64
C ALA A 185 16.98 -8.33 -9.70
N VAL A 186 17.45 -8.18 -8.46
CA VAL A 186 17.26 -9.22 -7.43
C VAL A 186 15.78 -9.38 -7.10
N LEU A 187 15.39 -10.57 -6.63
CA LEU A 187 13.99 -10.88 -6.33
C LEU A 187 13.37 -9.85 -5.39
N ALA A 188 14.08 -9.41 -4.35
CA ALA A 188 13.61 -8.41 -3.39
C ALA A 188 13.05 -7.15 -4.07
N THR A 189 13.81 -6.55 -5.00
CA THR A 189 13.40 -5.36 -5.75
C THR A 189 12.10 -5.58 -6.54
N LYS A 190 11.94 -6.76 -7.16
CA LYS A 190 10.71 -7.10 -7.90
C LYS A 190 9.51 -7.19 -6.96
N LEU A 191 9.68 -7.83 -5.81
CA LEU A 191 8.63 -8.01 -4.80
C LEU A 191 8.24 -6.68 -4.16
N HIS A 192 9.21 -5.84 -3.77
CA HIS A 192 8.97 -4.51 -3.21
C HIS A 192 8.12 -3.63 -4.14
N ALA A 193 8.51 -3.53 -5.42
CA ALA A 193 7.81 -2.72 -6.39
C ALA A 193 6.37 -3.20 -6.63
N LEU A 194 6.17 -4.53 -6.75
CA LEU A 194 4.85 -5.10 -6.96
C LEU A 194 3.95 -4.92 -5.73
N THR A 195 4.47 -5.16 -4.52
CA THR A 195 3.72 -4.99 -3.27
C THR A 195 3.21 -3.56 -3.10
N LEU A 196 4.06 -2.54 -3.30
CA LEU A 196 3.60 -1.15 -3.14
C LEU A 196 2.65 -0.73 -4.25
N THR A 197 2.90 -1.16 -5.49
CA THR A 197 1.97 -0.88 -6.60
C THR A 197 0.57 -1.42 -6.29
N GLY A 198 0.48 -2.65 -5.75
CA GLY A 198 -0.80 -3.24 -5.35
C GLY A 198 -1.46 -2.54 -4.15
N GLY A 199 -0.65 -2.10 -3.18
CA GLY A 199 -1.12 -1.26 -2.07
C GLY A 199 -1.80 0.02 -2.58
N GLU A 200 -1.15 0.75 -3.48
CA GLU A 200 -1.67 2.02 -4.01
C GLU A 200 -2.93 1.87 -4.86
N TYR A 201 -3.03 0.80 -5.66
CA TYR A 201 -4.27 0.51 -6.39
C TYR A 201 -5.47 0.45 -5.44
N GLN A 202 -5.30 -0.20 -4.29
CA GLN A 202 -6.38 -0.37 -3.33
C GLN A 202 -6.66 0.90 -2.53
N THR A 203 -5.64 1.67 -2.12
CA THR A 203 -5.83 2.98 -1.48
C THR A 203 -6.60 3.93 -2.38
N HIS A 204 -6.20 4.06 -3.65
CA HIS A 204 -6.90 4.86 -4.65
C HIS A 204 -8.35 4.41 -4.84
N ASP A 205 -8.58 3.12 -5.08
CA ASP A 205 -9.92 2.58 -5.33
C ASP A 205 -10.83 2.78 -4.09
N TYR A 206 -10.27 2.69 -2.88
CA TYR A 206 -10.98 3.01 -1.65
C TYR A 206 -11.40 4.50 -1.61
N TYR A 207 -10.51 5.45 -1.87
CA TYR A 207 -10.85 6.88 -1.86
C TYR A 207 -11.88 7.26 -2.92
N MET A 208 -11.80 6.66 -4.10
CA MET A 208 -12.77 6.87 -5.18
C MET A 208 -14.18 6.39 -4.82
N ASN A 209 -14.31 5.38 -3.95
CA ASN A 209 -15.60 4.88 -3.49
C ASN A 209 -16.12 5.58 -2.22
N ILE A 210 -15.22 6.06 -1.35
CA ILE A 210 -15.56 6.62 -0.05
C ILE A 210 -15.74 8.15 -0.08
N GLY A 211 -14.88 8.86 -0.80
CA GLY A 211 -14.98 10.32 -0.95
C GLY A 211 -16.38 10.81 -1.37
N PRO A 212 -17.05 10.16 -2.35
CA PRO A 212 -18.41 10.54 -2.75
C PRO A 212 -19.50 10.36 -1.68
N LEU A 213 -19.26 9.62 -0.60
CA LEU A 213 -20.24 9.36 0.46
C LEU A 213 -20.34 10.51 1.48
N PHE A 214 -19.34 11.39 1.55
CA PHE A 214 -19.37 12.52 2.47
C PHE A 214 -20.33 13.61 2.01
N ALA A 215 -21.08 14.17 2.96
CA ALA A 215 -21.90 15.36 2.77
C ALA A 215 -21.09 16.66 2.93
N ASP A 216 -20.03 16.64 3.75
CA ASP A 216 -19.16 17.80 3.96
C ASP A 216 -18.37 18.12 2.67
N PRO A 217 -18.44 19.35 2.13
CA PRO A 217 -17.75 19.70 0.89
C PRO A 217 -16.22 19.63 0.99
N VAL A 218 -15.64 19.97 2.14
CA VAL A 218 -14.19 19.94 2.35
C VAL A 218 -13.70 18.50 2.40
N ALA A 219 -14.44 17.59 3.04
CA ALA A 219 -14.16 16.16 3.02
C ALA A 219 -14.14 15.62 1.58
N ARG A 220 -15.20 15.88 0.80
CA ARG A 220 -15.28 15.44 -0.60
C ARG A 220 -14.10 15.94 -1.44
N GLN A 221 -13.72 17.20 -1.23
CA GLN A 221 -12.60 17.81 -1.93
C GLN A 221 -11.25 17.26 -1.48
N LEU A 222 -11.07 16.96 -0.19
CA LEU A 222 -9.85 16.35 0.34
C LEU A 222 -9.64 14.95 -0.23
N TYR A 223 -10.67 14.09 -0.20
CA TYR A 223 -10.60 12.77 -0.82
C TYR A 223 -10.31 12.87 -2.32
N ALA A 224 -10.89 13.84 -3.03
CA ALA A 224 -10.58 14.04 -4.45
C ALA A 224 -9.13 14.49 -4.70
N GLU A 225 -8.60 15.39 -3.86
CA GLU A 225 -7.21 15.86 -3.95
C GLU A 225 -6.23 14.71 -3.71
N ILE A 226 -6.42 13.96 -2.62
CA ILE A 226 -5.50 12.88 -2.23
C ILE A 226 -5.66 11.68 -3.16
N ALA A 227 -6.87 11.29 -3.58
CA ALA A 227 -7.04 10.26 -4.62
C ALA A 227 -6.29 10.60 -5.93
N SER A 228 -6.20 11.89 -6.29
CA SER A 228 -5.41 12.31 -7.44
C SER A 228 -3.90 12.13 -7.21
N VAL A 229 -3.43 12.17 -5.96
CA VAL A 229 -2.03 11.86 -5.59
C VAL A 229 -1.81 10.35 -5.60
N GLU A 230 -2.74 9.54 -5.11
CA GLU A 230 -2.57 8.07 -5.13
C GLU A 230 -2.54 7.54 -6.57
N SER A 231 -3.28 8.18 -7.48
CA SER A 231 -3.15 7.89 -8.91
C SER A 231 -1.75 8.20 -9.47
N GLN A 232 -1.06 9.22 -8.93
CA GLN A 232 0.33 9.52 -9.27
C GLN A 232 1.26 8.46 -8.66
N HIS A 233 0.97 7.94 -7.46
CA HIS A 233 1.75 6.86 -6.84
C HIS A 233 1.62 5.54 -7.59
N ILE A 234 0.42 5.19 -8.07
CA ILE A 234 0.22 4.04 -8.96
C ILE A 234 1.12 4.17 -10.21
N THR A 235 1.20 5.36 -10.80
CA THR A 235 2.07 5.59 -11.97
C THR A 235 3.55 5.53 -11.59
N HIS A 236 3.92 6.11 -10.45
CA HIS A 236 5.30 6.15 -9.94
C HIS A 236 5.81 4.75 -9.62
N TYR A 237 5.15 4.00 -8.74
CA TYR A 237 5.53 2.62 -8.42
C TYR A 237 5.31 1.66 -9.59
N GLY A 238 4.20 1.79 -10.32
CA GLY A 238 3.92 0.96 -11.48
C GLY A 238 4.98 1.09 -12.58
N SER A 239 5.59 2.27 -12.74
CA SER A 239 6.70 2.48 -13.67
C SER A 239 8.05 1.90 -13.20
N MET A 240 8.16 1.49 -11.93
CA MET A 240 9.31 0.71 -11.45
C MET A 240 9.28 -0.72 -12.01
N LEU A 241 8.09 -1.25 -12.33
CA LEU A 241 7.93 -2.60 -12.87
C LEU A 241 8.52 -2.70 -14.28
N ASN A 242 9.28 -3.76 -14.55
CA ASN A 242 9.96 -3.93 -15.83
C ASN A 242 8.94 -4.13 -16.98
N PRO A 243 8.89 -3.21 -17.97
CA PRO A 243 7.92 -3.28 -19.07
C PRO A 243 8.24 -4.37 -20.11
N HIS A 244 9.41 -5.01 -20.01
CA HIS A 244 9.88 -6.03 -20.96
C HIS A 244 9.69 -7.47 -20.48
N GLU A 245 9.15 -7.67 -19.27
CA GLU A 245 8.77 -9.00 -18.78
C GLU A 245 7.62 -9.57 -19.61
N THR A 246 7.70 -10.86 -19.95
CA THR A 246 6.59 -11.56 -20.62
C THR A 246 5.37 -11.65 -19.69
N PRO A 247 4.15 -11.82 -20.22
CA PRO A 247 2.98 -12.02 -19.38
C PRO A 247 3.12 -13.18 -18.38
N LEU A 248 3.81 -14.27 -18.74
CA LEU A 248 4.02 -15.39 -17.82
C LEU A 248 5.14 -15.14 -16.80
N GLU A 249 6.15 -14.32 -17.13
CA GLU A 249 7.11 -13.81 -16.13
C GLU A 249 6.39 -12.96 -15.09
N LYS A 250 5.50 -12.06 -15.52
CA LYS A 250 4.68 -11.23 -14.61
C LYS A 250 3.79 -12.06 -13.70
N LEU A 251 3.14 -13.10 -14.24
CA LEU A 251 2.35 -14.03 -13.44
C LEU A 251 3.21 -14.73 -12.40
N LEU A 252 4.37 -15.25 -12.81
CA LEU A 252 5.28 -15.97 -11.94
C LEU A 252 5.83 -15.09 -10.79
N ILE A 253 6.13 -13.82 -11.08
CA ILE A 253 6.53 -12.84 -10.07
C ILE A 253 5.37 -12.51 -9.13
N ALA A 254 4.14 -12.37 -9.65
CA ALA A 254 2.95 -12.10 -8.84
C ALA A 254 2.69 -13.21 -7.80
N GLU A 255 2.68 -14.48 -8.21
CA GLU A 255 2.50 -15.59 -7.23
C GLU A 255 3.63 -15.62 -6.19
N ALA A 256 4.87 -15.35 -6.60
CA ALA A 256 6.00 -15.28 -5.67
C ALA A 256 5.84 -14.13 -4.66
N CYS A 257 5.25 -13.01 -5.10
CA CYS A 257 4.94 -11.85 -4.26
C CYS A 257 3.85 -12.16 -3.24
N GLU A 258 2.80 -12.88 -3.64
CA GLU A 258 1.74 -13.33 -2.73
C GLU A 258 2.32 -14.26 -1.65
N VAL A 259 3.10 -15.28 -2.03
CA VAL A 259 3.81 -16.16 -1.08
C VAL A 259 4.69 -15.35 -0.11
N TRP A 260 5.46 -14.39 -0.61
CA TRP A 260 6.37 -13.59 0.21
C TRP A 260 5.64 -12.71 1.23
N ASN A 261 4.57 -12.04 0.82
CA ASN A 261 3.80 -11.18 1.72
C ASN A 261 3.03 -12.00 2.78
N TYR A 262 2.42 -13.14 2.39
CA TYR A 262 1.76 -14.02 3.36
C TYR A 262 2.75 -14.62 4.36
N ALA A 263 3.93 -15.04 3.92
CA ALA A 263 4.99 -15.52 4.80
C ALA A 263 5.40 -14.46 5.83
N GLY A 264 5.59 -13.22 5.38
CA GLY A 264 5.87 -12.08 6.24
C GLY A 264 4.76 -11.81 7.26
N CYS A 265 3.50 -11.97 6.88
CA CYS A 265 2.35 -11.85 7.76
C CYS A 265 2.30 -12.96 8.81
N VAL A 266 2.48 -14.24 8.41
CA VAL A 266 2.51 -15.39 9.33
C VAL A 266 3.58 -15.22 10.40
N GLU A 267 4.77 -14.77 10.00
CA GLU A 267 5.90 -14.61 10.92
C GLU A 267 5.62 -13.58 12.03
N GLN A 268 4.80 -12.56 11.75
CA GLN A 268 4.69 -11.37 12.60
C GLN A 268 3.29 -11.17 13.21
N GLU A 269 2.25 -11.88 12.78
CA GLU A 269 0.88 -11.69 13.26
C GLU A 269 0.69 -12.16 14.71
N SER A 270 0.32 -11.28 15.63
CA SER A 270 0.18 -11.61 17.05
C SER A 270 -1.18 -12.24 17.37
N ASN A 271 -2.23 -11.93 16.61
CA ASN A 271 -3.55 -12.50 16.81
C ASN A 271 -3.59 -13.93 16.23
N PRO A 272 -3.76 -14.99 17.06
CA PRO A 272 -3.70 -16.37 16.60
C PRO A 272 -4.81 -16.73 15.58
N ARG A 273 -5.97 -16.08 15.67
CA ARG A 273 -7.07 -16.30 14.71
C ARG A 273 -6.73 -15.73 13.34
N ILE A 274 -6.15 -14.53 13.31
CA ILE A 274 -5.77 -13.87 12.06
C ILE A 274 -4.52 -14.55 11.47
N ARG A 275 -3.58 -14.97 12.31
CA ARG A 275 -2.43 -15.79 11.88
C ARG A 275 -2.87 -17.07 11.17
N ALA A 276 -3.90 -17.76 11.67
CA ALA A 276 -4.41 -18.97 11.03
C ALA A 276 -4.96 -18.72 9.61
N ILE A 277 -5.49 -17.51 9.33
CA ILE A 277 -5.91 -17.10 7.98
C ILE A 277 -4.67 -16.93 7.10
N TRP A 278 -3.64 -16.24 7.59
CA TRP A 278 -2.37 -16.06 6.87
C TRP A 278 -1.67 -17.39 6.59
N GLU A 279 -1.68 -18.34 7.53
CA GLU A 279 -1.09 -19.68 7.36
C GLU A 279 -1.83 -20.46 6.27
N MET A 280 -3.17 -20.40 6.26
CA MET A 280 -4.00 -21.04 5.25
C MET A 280 -3.75 -20.46 3.85
N PHE A 281 -3.64 -19.13 3.75
CA PHE A 281 -3.42 -18.47 2.45
C PHE A 281 -1.98 -18.61 1.96
N LEU A 282 -0.99 -18.61 2.85
CA LEU A 282 0.36 -19.00 2.49
C LEU A 282 0.42 -20.41 1.88
N ASP A 283 -0.29 -21.37 2.48
CA ASP A 283 -0.40 -22.73 1.97
C ASP A 283 -1.15 -22.80 0.62
N TYR A 284 -2.12 -21.91 0.39
CA TYR A 284 -2.80 -21.82 -0.91
C TYR A 284 -1.89 -21.23 -1.99
N GLU A 285 -1.20 -20.14 -1.68
CA GLU A 285 -0.29 -19.45 -2.60
C GLU A 285 0.91 -20.30 -3.00
N LEU A 286 1.43 -21.14 -2.10
CA LEU A 286 2.44 -22.14 -2.48
C LEU A 286 1.88 -23.16 -3.51
N GLY A 287 0.58 -23.46 -3.45
CA GLY A 287 -0.10 -24.27 -4.46
C GLY A 287 -0.31 -23.53 -5.79
N HIS A 288 -0.64 -22.24 -5.73
CA HIS A 288 -0.77 -21.38 -6.91
C HIS A 288 0.56 -21.23 -7.65
N PHE A 289 1.62 -20.92 -6.90
CA PHE A 289 2.97 -20.81 -7.40
C PHE A 289 3.39 -22.06 -8.18
N GLN A 290 3.10 -23.26 -7.67
CA GLN A 290 3.40 -24.52 -8.37
C GLN A 290 2.66 -24.65 -9.72
N VAL A 291 1.40 -24.25 -9.77
CA VAL A 291 0.61 -24.27 -11.01
C VAL A 291 1.23 -23.33 -12.05
N VAL A 292 1.59 -22.11 -11.63
CA VAL A 292 2.20 -21.11 -12.51
C VAL A 292 3.62 -21.50 -12.92
N GLN A 293 4.39 -22.09 -12.01
CA GLN A 293 5.73 -22.61 -12.30
C GLN A 293 5.70 -23.66 -13.42
N GLU A 294 4.76 -24.62 -13.35
CA GLU A 294 4.61 -25.65 -14.38
C GLU A 294 4.03 -25.07 -15.68
N LEU A 295 3.14 -24.09 -15.59
CA LEU A 295 2.63 -23.36 -16.74
C LEU A 295 3.75 -22.63 -17.50
N PHE A 296 4.63 -21.94 -16.76
CA PHE A 296 5.79 -21.24 -17.29
C PHE A 296 6.73 -22.20 -18.02
N LYS A 297 7.15 -23.28 -17.36
CA LYS A 297 8.00 -24.32 -17.98
C LYS A 297 7.39 -24.89 -19.25
N ARG A 298 6.08 -25.13 -19.27
CA ARG A 298 5.37 -25.73 -20.41
C ARG A 298 5.27 -24.78 -21.60
N LEU A 299 4.91 -23.52 -21.35
CA LEU A 299 4.59 -22.55 -22.41
C LEU A 299 5.81 -21.76 -22.86
N GLU A 300 6.64 -21.27 -21.94
CA GLU A 300 7.85 -20.48 -22.23
C GLU A 300 9.06 -21.38 -22.49
N ARG A 301 9.04 -22.65 -22.04
CA ARG A 301 10.16 -23.60 -22.15
C ARG A 301 11.46 -23.08 -21.55
N ARG A 302 11.33 -22.30 -20.48
CA ARG A 302 12.41 -21.68 -19.72
C ARG A 302 12.40 -22.12 -18.27
N ASP A 303 13.52 -21.95 -17.60
CA ASP A 303 13.63 -22.26 -16.17
C ASP A 303 13.10 -21.06 -15.35
N PRO A 304 12.13 -21.25 -14.44
CA PRO A 304 11.65 -20.21 -13.53
C PRO A 304 12.76 -19.51 -12.71
N SER A 305 13.89 -20.18 -12.46
CA SER A 305 15.04 -19.59 -11.78
C SER A 305 15.71 -18.46 -12.58
N GLU A 306 15.52 -18.39 -13.89
CA GLU A 306 15.93 -17.24 -14.72
C GLU A 306 15.22 -15.95 -14.30
N VAL A 307 14.01 -16.06 -13.72
CA VAL A 307 13.17 -14.92 -13.34
C VAL A 307 13.26 -14.62 -11.85
N LEU A 308 13.27 -15.68 -11.02
CA LEU A 308 13.14 -15.58 -9.56
C LEU A 308 14.46 -15.83 -8.80
N GLY A 309 15.57 -16.08 -9.50
CA GLY A 309 16.83 -16.43 -8.87
C GLY A 309 16.81 -17.85 -8.29
N ASP A 310 17.41 -18.05 -7.12
CA ASP A 310 17.50 -19.36 -6.47
C ASP A 310 16.20 -19.84 -5.82
N GLY A 311 15.19 -18.96 -5.71
CA GLY A 311 13.89 -19.26 -5.09
C GLY A 311 13.88 -19.11 -3.57
N ALA A 312 14.96 -18.64 -2.95
CA ALA A 312 14.96 -18.25 -1.55
C ALA A 312 14.23 -16.92 -1.37
N LEU A 313 13.34 -16.84 -0.37
CA LEU A 313 12.65 -15.60 -0.08
C LEU A 313 13.59 -14.56 0.57
N PRO A 314 13.58 -13.30 0.10
CA PRO A 314 14.34 -12.23 0.74
C PRO A 314 13.70 -11.82 2.08
N ALA A 315 14.38 -10.95 2.83
CA ALA A 315 13.86 -10.40 4.08
C ALA A 315 12.47 -9.77 3.89
N PHE A 316 11.55 -10.04 4.81
CA PHE A 316 10.18 -9.55 4.75
C PHE A 316 10.05 -8.09 5.21
N ILE A 317 8.99 -7.42 4.76
CA ILE A 317 8.51 -6.17 5.34
C ILE A 317 8.39 -6.33 6.86
N ARG A 318 8.92 -5.36 7.59
CA ARG A 318 8.84 -5.27 9.05
C ARG A 318 7.61 -4.47 9.41
N PHE A 319 6.66 -5.10 10.10
CA PHE A 319 5.45 -4.41 10.59
C PHE A 319 5.71 -3.92 12.02
N GLU A 320 6.47 -2.83 12.11
CA GLU A 320 6.91 -2.18 13.34
C GLU A 320 6.88 -0.65 13.14
N SER A 321 7.04 0.11 14.22
CA SER A 321 7.08 1.58 14.15
C SER A 321 8.37 2.06 13.48
N HIS A 322 8.25 2.89 12.44
CA HIS A 322 9.38 3.50 11.74
C HIS A 322 9.63 4.98 12.04
N ARG A 323 9.12 5.50 13.17
CA ARG A 323 9.11 6.95 13.49
C ARG A 323 10.47 7.63 13.30
N ASP A 324 11.55 7.06 13.85
CA ASP A 324 12.88 7.68 13.76
C ASP A 324 13.36 7.75 12.31
N TYR A 325 13.15 6.69 11.53
CA TYR A 325 13.50 6.67 10.11
C TYR A 325 12.66 7.67 9.31
N VAL A 326 11.35 7.71 9.52
CA VAL A 326 10.47 8.66 8.80
C VAL A 326 10.87 10.11 9.11
N ARG A 327 11.22 10.44 10.36
CA ARG A 327 11.72 11.77 10.75
C ARG A 327 13.01 12.13 10.02
N GLU A 328 13.96 11.21 9.93
CA GLU A 328 15.21 11.42 9.18
C GLU A 328 14.92 11.73 7.69
N VAL A 329 13.98 11.00 7.07
CA VAL A 329 13.58 11.24 5.68
C VAL A 329 12.88 12.60 5.51
N VAL A 330 11.97 12.96 6.42
CA VAL A 330 11.30 14.27 6.41
C VAL A 330 12.32 15.40 6.53
N ASP A 331 13.25 15.30 7.48
CA ASP A 331 14.26 16.33 7.72
C ASP A 331 15.21 16.50 6.53
N ALA A 332 15.54 15.41 5.82
CA ALA A 332 16.53 15.43 4.74
C ALA A 332 15.92 15.70 3.35
N GLU A 333 14.69 15.24 3.08
CA GLU A 333 14.20 15.05 1.70
C GLU A 333 12.90 15.80 1.37
N THR A 334 12.29 16.54 2.31
CA THR A 334 11.02 17.28 2.10
C THR A 334 11.03 18.22 0.88
N ASP A 335 12.19 18.82 0.58
CA ASP A 335 12.34 19.75 -0.54
C ASP A 335 12.57 19.08 -1.90
N PHE A 336 12.70 17.75 -1.94
CA PHE A 336 12.93 17.04 -3.20
C PHE A 336 11.71 17.16 -4.12
N ARG A 337 11.97 17.29 -5.43
CA ARG A 337 10.98 17.32 -6.52
C ARG A 337 11.42 16.39 -7.65
N LYS A 338 10.64 16.34 -8.73
CA LYS A 338 10.96 15.56 -9.93
C LYS A 338 11.12 16.42 -11.19
N ASP A 339 12.05 15.98 -12.04
CA ASP A 339 12.27 16.45 -13.41
C ASP A 339 12.54 15.24 -14.32
N GLY A 340 11.54 14.84 -15.11
CA GLY A 340 11.38 13.48 -15.62
C GLY A 340 11.51 12.43 -14.51
N THR A 341 12.41 11.47 -14.72
CA THR A 341 12.72 10.38 -13.78
C THR A 341 13.71 10.79 -12.69
N ARG A 342 14.28 12.01 -12.74
CA ARG A 342 15.29 12.46 -11.77
C ARG A 342 14.63 13.05 -10.52
N PHE A 343 15.19 12.70 -9.36
CA PHE A 343 14.95 13.43 -8.12
C PHE A 343 15.88 14.65 -8.06
N VAL A 344 15.30 15.83 -7.89
CA VAL A 344 16.03 17.10 -7.76
C VAL A 344 15.86 17.66 -6.35
N HIS A 345 16.91 18.23 -5.78
CA HIS A 345 16.95 18.57 -4.35
C HIS A 345 16.26 19.87 -3.98
N THR A 346 15.90 20.70 -4.97
CA THR A 346 15.30 22.01 -4.71
C THR A 346 14.07 22.24 -5.57
N PRO A 347 13.04 22.94 -5.05
CA PRO A 347 11.85 23.28 -5.82
C PRO A 347 12.12 24.07 -7.12
N ALA A 348 13.23 24.81 -7.18
CA ALA A 348 13.61 25.58 -8.36
C ALA A 348 14.05 24.72 -9.56
N GLN A 349 14.35 23.44 -9.33
CA GLN A 349 14.78 22.49 -10.35
C GLN A 349 13.64 21.57 -10.82
N GLU A 350 12.44 21.74 -10.27
CA GLU A 350 11.26 20.96 -10.65
C GLU A 350 10.89 21.20 -12.10
N GLY A 351 10.38 20.15 -12.77
CA GLY A 351 9.92 20.26 -14.15
C GLY A 351 8.86 21.35 -14.33
N GLU A 352 9.04 22.18 -15.36
CA GLU A 352 8.19 23.35 -15.61
C GLU A 352 6.71 22.97 -15.81
N THR A 353 6.44 21.84 -16.47
CA THR A 353 5.07 21.36 -16.69
C THR A 353 4.39 20.94 -15.39
N SER A 354 5.14 20.44 -14.39
CA SER A 354 4.60 20.17 -13.04
C SER A 354 4.21 21.46 -12.32
N LEU A 355 4.99 22.54 -12.48
CA LEU A 355 4.63 23.85 -11.91
C LEU A 355 3.31 24.37 -12.51
N GLN A 356 3.17 24.29 -13.83
CA GLN A 356 1.97 24.70 -14.56
C GLN A 356 0.75 23.83 -14.19
N TYR A 357 0.93 22.52 -14.11
CA TYR A 357 -0.11 21.58 -13.71
C TYR A 357 -0.60 21.87 -12.30
N ARG A 358 0.34 22.04 -11.36
CA ARG A 358 0.05 22.35 -9.95
C ARG A 358 -0.69 23.66 -9.79
N GLU A 359 -0.33 24.70 -10.55
CA GLU A 359 -1.05 25.97 -10.56
C GLU A 359 -2.50 25.79 -11.06
N ALA A 360 -2.71 24.96 -12.08
CA ALA A 360 -4.03 24.72 -12.64
C ALA A 360 -4.97 24.03 -11.63
N VAL A 361 -4.51 22.96 -10.97
CA VAL A 361 -5.33 22.20 -10.02
C VAL A 361 -5.57 22.97 -8.72
N ASN A 362 -4.61 23.80 -8.27
CA ASN A 362 -4.72 24.59 -7.05
C ASN A 362 -5.27 26.02 -7.26
N ARG A 363 -5.73 26.39 -8.46
CA ARG A 363 -6.10 27.78 -8.80
C ARG A 363 -7.08 28.42 -7.82
N ASN A 364 -7.98 27.62 -7.25
CA ASN A 364 -9.02 28.08 -6.32
C ASN A 364 -8.74 27.71 -4.86
N GLY A 365 -7.47 27.42 -4.53
CA GLY A 365 -7.05 26.94 -3.21
C GLY A 365 -6.83 25.42 -3.18
N SER A 366 -6.39 24.93 -2.02
CA SER A 366 -6.09 23.52 -1.80
C SER A 366 -6.98 22.94 -0.68
N PRO A 367 -7.71 21.84 -0.93
CA PRO A 367 -8.56 21.17 0.05
C PRO A 367 -7.81 20.72 1.31
N SER A 368 -6.60 20.20 1.18
CA SER A 368 -5.73 19.79 2.29
C SER A 368 -5.38 20.94 3.21
N ARG A 369 -5.11 22.13 2.66
CA ARG A 369 -4.96 23.34 3.47
C ARG A 369 -6.26 23.71 4.17
N ALA A 370 -7.39 23.73 3.45
CA ALA A 370 -8.69 24.08 4.04
C ALA A 370 -9.15 23.09 5.13
N ALA A 371 -8.81 21.80 5.01
CA ALA A 371 -9.12 20.77 6.00
C ALA A 371 -8.30 20.93 7.29
N SER A 372 -7.15 21.63 7.24
CA SER A 372 -6.18 21.70 8.34
C SER A 372 -5.75 23.14 8.73
N ASP A 373 -6.46 24.17 8.26
CA ASP A 373 -6.10 25.61 8.34
C ASP A 373 -5.90 26.14 9.79
N SER A 374 -6.40 25.42 10.79
CA SER A 374 -6.24 25.72 12.22
C SER A 374 -5.85 24.50 13.05
N TYR A 375 -5.51 23.40 12.38
CA TYR A 375 -5.19 22.15 13.04
C TYR A 375 -3.72 22.13 13.44
N ALA A 376 -3.45 21.74 14.68
CA ALA A 376 -2.16 21.26 15.14
C ALA A 376 -2.45 20.02 15.99
N TRP A 377 -1.85 18.88 15.65
CA TRP A 377 -2.07 17.67 16.43
C TRP A 377 -1.45 17.82 17.82
N THR A 378 -2.22 17.42 18.83
CA THR A 378 -1.83 17.31 20.24
C THR A 378 -2.57 16.11 20.81
N PRO A 379 -2.06 15.39 21.82
CA PRO A 379 -2.79 14.28 22.43
C PRO A 379 -4.20 14.69 22.89
N GLY A 380 -5.23 13.95 22.47
CA GLY A 380 -6.64 14.30 22.73
C GLY A 380 -7.35 14.99 21.55
N THR A 381 -8.57 15.46 21.76
CA THR A 381 -9.46 15.99 20.69
C THR A 381 -9.65 17.50 20.80
N GLU A 382 -10.20 18.14 19.75
CA GLU A 382 -10.45 19.59 19.74
C GLU A 382 -11.29 20.07 20.94
N LEU A 383 -12.32 19.32 21.33
CA LEU A 383 -13.18 19.65 22.47
C LEU A 383 -12.41 19.67 23.80
N VAL A 384 -11.44 18.76 23.97
CA VAL A 384 -10.58 18.74 25.16
C VAL A 384 -9.68 19.97 25.17
N ARG A 385 -9.18 20.40 24.01
CA ARG A 385 -8.37 21.62 23.87
C ARG A 385 -9.18 22.88 24.18
N GLU A 386 -10.38 23.02 23.60
CA GLU A 386 -11.26 24.17 23.90
C GLU A 386 -11.59 24.24 25.38
N ALA A 387 -11.87 23.11 26.03
CA ALA A 387 -12.12 23.04 27.46
C ALA A 387 -10.87 23.43 28.28
N GLN A 388 -9.68 22.97 27.89
CA GLN A 388 -8.42 23.34 28.54
C GLN A 388 -8.08 24.83 28.37
N ALA A 389 -8.27 25.36 27.16
CA ALA A 389 -8.08 26.77 26.84
C ALA A 389 -9.07 27.65 27.63
N ALA A 390 -10.35 27.25 27.69
CA ALA A 390 -11.36 27.92 28.51
C ALA A 390 -11.06 27.84 30.02
N ALA A 391 -10.41 26.77 30.48
CA ALA A 391 -9.97 26.59 31.86
C ALA A 391 -8.62 27.28 32.19
N GLY A 392 -7.96 27.93 31.22
CA GLY A 392 -6.65 28.56 31.42
C GLY A 392 -5.51 27.59 31.71
N MET A 393 -5.68 26.30 31.37
CA MET A 393 -4.63 25.30 31.54
C MET A 393 -3.66 25.34 30.36
N PRO A 394 -2.33 25.28 30.58
CA PRO A 394 -1.38 25.24 29.48
C PRO A 394 -1.57 23.96 28.67
N ALA A 395 -1.48 24.07 27.34
CA ALA A 395 -1.38 22.91 26.45
C ALA A 395 -0.17 22.07 26.90
N ARG A 396 -0.40 20.77 27.11
CA ARG A 396 0.63 19.83 27.58
C ARG A 396 1.44 19.25 26.43
#